data_AF-A0AAV7X6U1-F1
#
_entry.id   AF-A0AAV7X6U1-F1
#
_cell.length_a   1.000
_cell.length_b   1.000
_cell.length_c   1.000
_cell.angle_alpha   90.00
_cell.angle_beta   90.00
_cell.angle_gamma   90.00
#
_symmetry.space_group_name_H-M   'P 1'
#
loop_
_entity.id
_entity.type
_entity.pdbx_description
1 polymer ?
#
loop_
_entity_poly.entity_id
_entity_poly.type
_entity_poly.pdbx_seq_one_letter_code
_entity_poly.pdbx_strand_id
1 'polypeptide(L)'
;MDACPGYSLRLHLATGILAGSGVYCSGLTTEPCSPPHTLHTLQFVPFGKTRCKTPAQFLRVAVRGVLEAAGKTSLRLMQLRDDRKTEKLAKTLAAAIDAGGRVLDDALTCQLADSEAGADAANACLLVTSPHTLAEAEGWLAGGRADAVLVWSDERLAPGPGVAVMAEQRFGDDWVSVTRRAAPVTDAVVLQLRPRTPTPLEVPRASPVVLVWRGLDEAAVDAAIAEVDARPYAARARMVFVPPNAPTFSLSAPLYADQLALGARVSVLAQDGSWGCWRTLPLAKPLCAALSTTKLDDVDLQFLAANPITAGLAGPVDYVGVEGASVAGRRLMGVARWLGDDRRPQPDPLLRWPVPQGWAPEDAVTVPYVYALAYYSMLVKAQARRGESILVHEGTKAFGQAAIRVAAQLGCSPIYTTVRSAEERDALRRIFPQLDPCHVLMCGNGGSLFEYRIRVLTRKRGVDIVVNSLADRELRATMRCVAVEGRLLHYNREDALASRAVGE
;
A
#
# COMPACT_ATOMS: atom_id res chain seq x y z
N MET A 1 0.68 -2.71 43.20
CA MET A 1 1.02 -2.07 41.91
C MET A 1 -0.04 -2.52 40.94
N ASP A 2 -1.12 -1.75 40.88
CA ASP A 2 -2.30 -2.08 40.09
C ASP A 2 -1.94 -2.09 38.61
N ALA A 3 -2.20 -3.21 37.95
CA ALA A 3 -2.01 -3.36 36.52
C ALA A 3 -3.00 -2.44 35.79
N CYS A 4 -2.50 -1.46 35.03
CA CYS A 4 -3.32 -0.69 34.11
C CYS A 4 -4.13 -1.65 33.22
N PRO A 5 -5.46 -1.48 33.10
CA PRO A 5 -6.26 -2.30 32.20
C PRO A 5 -5.77 -2.07 30.76
N GLY A 6 -5.42 -3.15 30.07
CA GLY A 6 -4.95 -3.09 28.69
C GLY A 6 -6.08 -2.72 27.73
N TYR A 7 -5.89 -1.66 26.94
CA TYR A 7 -6.80 -1.27 25.86
C TYR A 7 -6.39 -1.98 24.56
N SER A 8 -7.36 -2.45 23.78
CA SER A 8 -7.17 -3.03 22.45
C SER A 8 -7.73 -2.09 21.38
N LEU A 9 -7.05 -2.02 20.24
CA LEU A 9 -7.46 -1.19 19.11
C LEU A 9 -8.27 -2.05 18.12
N ARG A 10 -9.55 -1.76 17.93
CA ARG A 10 -10.37 -2.38 16.87
C ARG A 10 -10.53 -1.41 15.71
N LEU A 11 -10.48 -1.93 14.49
CA LEU A 11 -10.62 -1.10 13.29
C LEU A 11 -12.03 -1.24 12.74
N HIS A 12 -12.83 -0.17 12.85
CA HIS A 12 -14.18 -0.07 12.32
C HIS A 12 -14.16 0.69 10.98
N LEU A 13 -14.74 0.07 9.96
CA LEU A 13 -14.97 0.67 8.65
C LEU A 13 -16.31 1.41 8.69
N ALA A 14 -16.28 2.71 8.95
CA ALA A 14 -17.49 3.47 9.26
C ALA A 14 -18.28 3.94 8.03
N THR A 15 -17.91 3.55 6.80
CA THR A 15 -18.67 3.93 5.58
C THR A 15 -19.49 2.80 4.96
N GLY A 16 -19.58 1.61 5.58
CA GLY A 16 -20.53 0.58 5.15
C GLY A 16 -20.36 0.06 3.71
N ILE A 17 -19.20 0.22 3.08
CA ILE A 17 -18.94 -0.29 1.72
C ILE A 17 -17.59 -1.01 1.68
N LEU A 18 -17.65 -2.34 1.66
CA LEU A 18 -16.60 -3.21 1.13
C LEU A 18 -16.89 -3.40 -0.36
N ALA A 19 -16.33 -2.54 -1.19
CA ALA A 19 -16.22 -2.77 -2.62
C ALA A 19 -14.84 -2.28 -3.08
N GLY A 20 -13.85 -3.16 -2.97
CA GLY A 20 -12.51 -2.96 -3.51
C GLY A 20 -11.65 -1.91 -2.81
N SER A 21 -10.42 -2.31 -2.48
CA SER A 21 -9.25 -1.44 -2.43
C SER A 21 -9.35 -0.10 -1.71
N GLY A 22 -9.29 -0.18 -0.39
CA GLY A 22 -8.84 0.92 0.45
C GLY A 22 -9.80 1.17 1.59
N VAL A 23 -9.24 1.08 2.79
CA VAL A 23 -9.91 1.54 3.99
C VAL A 23 -9.84 3.07 3.98
N TYR A 24 -10.96 3.76 3.74
CA TYR A 24 -10.95 5.22 3.60
C TYR A 24 -11.57 6.00 4.76
N CYS A 25 -11.96 5.30 5.82
CA CYS A 25 -11.94 5.74 7.21
C CYS A 25 -11.72 4.48 8.07
N SER A 26 -10.53 4.31 8.64
CA SER A 26 -10.29 3.34 9.71
C SER A 26 -10.52 4.04 11.03
N GLY A 27 -11.70 3.90 11.62
CA GLY A 27 -11.93 4.26 13.02
C GLY A 27 -11.23 3.22 13.90
N LEU A 28 -10.32 3.64 14.76
CA LEU A 28 -9.72 2.88 15.82
C LEU A 28 -10.60 3.04 17.05
N THR A 29 -11.21 1.97 17.53
CA THR A 29 -11.87 1.92 18.84
C THR A 29 -10.87 1.46 19.89
N THR A 30 -10.85 2.13 21.02
CA THR A 30 -10.15 1.67 22.22
C THR A 30 -11.14 0.89 23.09
N GLU A 31 -11.37 -0.39 22.76
CA GLU A 31 -12.14 -1.29 23.64
C GLU A 31 -11.18 -2.06 24.56
N PRO A 32 -11.49 -2.27 25.85
CA PRO A 32 -10.80 -3.26 26.67
C PRO A 32 -11.17 -4.66 26.15
N CYS A 33 -10.34 -5.25 25.29
CA CYS A 33 -10.60 -6.56 24.71
C CYS A 33 -9.37 -7.46 24.75
N SER A 34 -9.62 -8.75 25.02
CA SER A 34 -8.64 -9.83 24.99
C SER A 34 -9.08 -10.83 23.92
N PRO A 35 -8.25 -11.21 22.93
CA PRO A 35 -6.83 -10.88 22.73
C PRO A 35 -6.60 -9.70 21.75
N PRO A 36 -5.38 -9.10 21.73
CA PRO A 36 -5.05 -7.98 20.86
C PRO A 36 -4.99 -8.38 19.38
N HIS A 37 -5.63 -7.59 18.51
CA HIS A 37 -5.53 -7.73 17.06
C HIS A 37 -4.44 -6.81 16.47
N THR A 38 -3.61 -7.35 15.57
CA THR A 38 -2.62 -6.58 14.83
C THR A 38 -3.28 -5.96 13.61
N LEU A 39 -3.18 -4.64 13.44
CA LEU A 39 -3.72 -3.94 12.26
C LEU A 39 -2.79 -4.14 11.07
N HIS A 40 -3.30 -4.19 9.84
CA HIS A 40 -2.46 -4.37 8.65
C HIS A 40 -2.68 -3.27 7.59
N THR A 41 -1.66 -2.97 6.78
CA THR A 41 -1.70 -1.99 5.68
C THR A 41 -1.07 -2.57 4.41
N LEU A 42 -1.66 -2.27 3.25
CA LEU A 42 -1.07 -2.62 1.96
C LEU A 42 0.14 -1.71 1.68
N GLN A 43 1.29 -2.30 1.36
CA GLN A 43 2.55 -1.62 1.05
C GLN A 43 3.24 -2.27 -0.15
N PHE A 44 3.85 -1.45 -1.00
CA PHE A 44 4.74 -1.93 -2.05
C PHE A 44 6.11 -2.24 -1.45
N VAL A 45 6.58 -3.45 -1.66
CA VAL A 45 7.89 -3.90 -1.23
C VAL A 45 8.76 -4.09 -2.48
N PRO A 46 9.69 -3.17 -2.77
CA PRO A 46 10.57 -3.30 -3.92
C PRO A 46 11.55 -4.47 -3.73
N PHE A 47 11.78 -5.23 -4.79
CA PHE A 47 12.83 -6.23 -4.90
C PHE A 47 14.15 -5.55 -5.25
N GLY A 48 15.20 -5.84 -4.47
CA GLY A 48 16.60 -5.58 -4.80
C GLY A 48 17.05 -4.11 -4.91
N LYS A 49 16.17 -3.14 -5.22
CA LYS A 49 16.45 -1.70 -5.18
C LYS A 49 16.23 -1.18 -3.77
N THR A 50 17.10 -1.58 -2.86
CA THR A 50 17.10 -1.06 -1.50
C THR A 50 17.80 0.30 -1.51
N ARG A 51 17.07 1.36 -1.17
CA ARG A 51 17.66 2.55 -0.52
C ARG A 51 17.57 2.35 0.99
N CYS A 52 17.97 1.18 1.47
CA CYS A 52 17.91 0.89 2.90
C CYS A 52 18.94 1.78 3.61
N LYS A 53 18.56 2.40 4.72
CA LYS A 53 19.47 3.28 5.47
C LYS A 53 20.48 2.47 6.29
N THR A 54 20.16 1.21 6.59
CA THR A 54 20.98 0.34 7.44
C THR A 54 21.07 -1.09 6.88
N PRO A 55 22.16 -1.83 7.14
CA PRO A 55 22.28 -3.25 6.76
C PRO A 55 21.16 -4.12 7.32
N ALA A 56 20.70 -3.85 8.55
CA ALA A 56 19.59 -4.60 9.16
C ALA A 56 18.27 -4.45 8.37
N GLN A 57 17.99 -3.25 7.83
CA GLN A 57 16.82 -3.04 6.96
C GLN A 57 16.95 -3.80 5.64
N PHE A 58 18.15 -3.77 5.04
CA PHE A 58 18.44 -4.49 3.80
C PHE A 58 18.23 -5.99 3.96
N LEU A 59 18.83 -6.57 4.99
CA LEU A 59 18.76 -8.00 5.27
C LEU A 59 17.32 -8.48 5.46
N ARG A 60 16.46 -7.70 6.12
CA ARG A 60 15.04 -8.01 6.27
C ARG A 60 14.31 -8.10 4.93
N VAL A 61 14.56 -7.15 4.03
CA VAL A 61 13.96 -7.15 2.68
C VAL A 61 14.50 -8.31 1.85
N ALA A 62 15.81 -8.57 1.92
CA ALA A 62 16.46 -9.60 1.14
C ALA A 62 16.07 -11.03 1.59
N VAL A 63 16.07 -11.32 2.90
CA VAL A 63 15.59 -12.59 3.49
C VAL A 63 14.17 -12.91 3.06
N ARG A 64 13.30 -11.89 3.06
CA ARG A 64 11.92 -12.07 2.61
C ARG A 64 11.86 -12.44 1.13
N GLY A 65 12.65 -11.78 0.30
CA GLY A 65 12.82 -12.13 -1.10
C GLY A 65 13.21 -13.60 -1.27
N VAL A 66 14.16 -14.10 -0.48
CA VAL A 66 14.61 -15.51 -0.48
C VAL A 66 13.48 -16.48 -0.14
N LEU A 67 12.69 -16.20 0.89
CA LEU A 67 11.57 -17.05 1.31
C LEU A 67 10.49 -17.15 0.23
N GLU A 68 10.12 -16.01 -0.37
CA GLU A 68 9.14 -15.95 -1.47
C GLU A 68 9.65 -16.70 -2.71
N ALA A 69 10.94 -16.54 -3.02
CA ALA A 69 11.66 -17.24 -4.07
C ALA A 69 11.71 -18.76 -3.88
N ALA A 70 11.74 -19.22 -2.63
CA ALA A 70 11.76 -20.63 -2.25
C ALA A 70 10.35 -21.22 -2.05
N GLY A 71 9.31 -20.38 -1.92
CA GLY A 71 7.96 -20.80 -1.57
C GLY A 71 7.85 -21.34 -0.14
N LYS A 72 8.71 -20.85 0.77
CA LYS A 72 8.81 -21.34 2.16
C LYS A 72 8.53 -20.21 3.15
N THR A 73 8.08 -20.55 4.36
CA THR A 73 7.65 -19.58 5.38
C THR A 73 8.64 -19.42 6.53
N SER A 74 9.63 -20.30 6.65
CA SER A 74 10.64 -20.30 7.70
C SER A 74 12.05 -20.34 7.11
N LEU A 75 13.01 -19.74 7.82
CA LEU A 75 14.39 -19.56 7.37
C LEU A 75 15.36 -20.29 8.30
N ARG A 76 16.25 -21.10 7.73
CA ARG A 76 17.43 -21.64 8.39
C ARG A 76 18.65 -20.84 7.95
N LEU A 77 19.41 -20.33 8.92
CA LEU A 77 20.70 -19.69 8.66
C LEU A 77 21.80 -20.71 8.83
N MET A 78 22.62 -20.84 7.80
CA MET A 78 23.85 -21.63 7.83
C MET A 78 25.03 -20.71 7.61
N GLN A 79 26.16 -21.00 8.25
CA GLN A 79 27.37 -20.20 8.13
C GLN A 79 28.52 -21.08 7.65
N LEU A 80 29.17 -20.70 6.56
CA LEU A 80 30.47 -21.24 6.20
C LEU A 80 31.51 -20.65 7.17
N ARG A 81 32.21 -21.53 7.90
CA ARG A 81 33.21 -21.13 8.89
C ARG A 81 34.41 -20.55 8.17
N ASP A 82 34.66 -19.25 8.35
CA ASP A 82 35.91 -18.69 7.85
C ASP A 82 36.34 -17.36 8.48
N ASP A 83 35.41 -16.47 8.89
CA ASP A 83 35.83 -15.12 9.27
C ASP A 83 34.99 -14.39 10.35
N ARG A 84 35.65 -13.53 11.16
CA ARG A 84 35.01 -12.74 12.25
C ARG A 84 33.93 -11.79 11.70
N LYS A 85 34.10 -11.30 10.47
CA LYS A 85 33.12 -10.43 9.78
C LYS A 85 31.82 -11.19 9.48
N THR A 86 31.92 -12.42 8.98
CA THR A 86 30.78 -13.30 8.68
C THR A 86 30.00 -13.67 9.93
N GLU A 87 30.71 -13.92 11.04
CA GLU A 87 30.09 -14.19 12.35
C GLU A 87 29.35 -12.96 12.91
N LYS A 88 29.94 -11.76 12.78
CA LYS A 88 29.29 -10.49 13.15
C LYS A 88 28.04 -10.25 12.30
N LEU A 89 28.08 -10.59 11.00
CA LEU A 89 26.93 -10.48 10.10
C LEU A 89 25.82 -11.45 10.47
N ALA A 90 26.14 -12.73 10.70
CA ALA A 90 25.18 -13.73 11.15
C ALA A 90 24.52 -13.33 12.48
N LYS A 91 25.31 -12.80 13.43
CA LYS A 91 24.80 -12.23 14.70
C LYS A 91 23.95 -10.99 14.48
N THR A 92 24.34 -10.09 13.56
CA THR A 92 23.56 -8.89 13.21
C THR A 92 22.24 -9.27 12.53
N LEU A 93 22.26 -10.31 11.69
CA LEU A 93 21.09 -10.87 11.02
C LEU A 93 20.13 -11.51 12.02
N ALA A 94 20.65 -12.38 12.91
CA ALA A 94 19.88 -12.97 14.00
C ALA A 94 19.27 -11.88 14.90
N ALA A 95 20.05 -10.88 15.32
CA ALA A 95 19.57 -9.77 16.12
C ALA A 95 18.56 -8.87 15.37
N ALA A 96 18.74 -8.65 14.07
CA ALA A 96 17.81 -7.86 13.25
C ALA A 96 16.48 -8.59 13.04
N ILE A 97 16.49 -9.93 13.01
CA ILE A 97 15.31 -10.78 12.95
C ILE A 97 14.62 -10.80 14.34
N ASP A 98 15.36 -11.01 15.43
CA ASP A 98 14.85 -11.06 16.81
C ASP A 98 14.29 -9.70 17.30
N ALA A 99 15.04 -8.60 17.13
CA ALA A 99 14.60 -7.25 17.50
C ALA A 99 13.44 -6.74 16.62
N GLY A 100 13.17 -7.43 15.50
CA GLY A 100 12.11 -7.13 14.55
C GLY A 100 10.88 -8.04 14.68
N GLY A 101 10.76 -8.83 15.75
CA GLY A 101 9.87 -9.99 15.87
C GLY A 101 8.35 -9.80 15.79
N ARG A 102 7.82 -8.86 14.98
CA ARG A 102 6.42 -8.79 14.46
C ARG A 102 6.29 -7.95 13.17
N VAL A 103 7.25 -8.00 12.25
CA VAL A 103 7.14 -7.32 10.93
C VAL A 103 7.33 -8.29 9.77
N LEU A 104 8.08 -9.36 10.02
CA LEU A 104 7.90 -10.64 9.36
C LEU A 104 6.88 -11.38 10.22
N ASP A 105 5.77 -11.87 9.65
CA ASP A 105 4.64 -12.45 10.40
C ASP A 105 5.10 -13.41 11.50
N ASP A 106 4.26 -13.61 12.53
CA ASP A 106 4.50 -14.39 13.77
C ASP A 106 4.92 -15.88 13.57
N ALA A 107 5.37 -16.29 12.38
CA ALA A 107 5.78 -17.64 11.98
C ALA A 107 7.26 -17.76 11.53
N LEU A 108 8.08 -16.71 11.60
CA LEU A 108 9.48 -16.77 11.15
C LEU A 108 10.44 -17.23 12.26
N THR A 109 10.67 -18.54 12.33
CA THR A 109 11.68 -19.15 13.21
C THR A 109 13.04 -19.18 12.52
N CYS A 110 14.04 -18.55 13.14
CA CYS A 110 15.43 -18.60 12.70
C CYS A 110 16.21 -19.60 13.56
N GLN A 111 16.81 -20.62 12.93
CA GLN A 111 17.69 -21.57 13.61
C GLN A 111 19.10 -21.44 13.04
N LEU A 112 20.08 -21.17 13.91
CA LEU A 112 21.50 -21.29 13.62
C LEU A 112 21.84 -22.79 13.64
N ALA A 113 22.33 -23.33 12.53
CA ALA A 113 22.76 -24.73 12.45
C ALA A 113 24.29 -24.82 12.46
N ASP A 114 24.85 -25.59 13.39
CA ASP A 114 26.30 -25.80 13.55
C ASP A 114 26.85 -26.94 12.67
N SER A 115 25.98 -27.73 12.01
CA SER A 115 26.35 -28.90 11.22
C SER A 115 25.65 -28.97 9.85
N GLU A 116 26.28 -29.67 8.90
CA GLU A 116 25.75 -30.05 7.59
C GLU A 116 24.53 -30.99 7.70
N ALA A 117 23.38 -30.47 8.13
CA ALA A 117 22.13 -31.21 8.04
C ALA A 117 21.48 -30.94 6.68
N GLY A 118 21.17 -32.02 5.96
CA GLY A 118 20.63 -32.00 4.59
C GLY A 118 19.36 -31.19 4.40
N ALA A 119 19.00 -30.99 3.13
CA ALA A 119 17.86 -30.20 2.68
C ALA A 119 16.59 -30.52 3.49
N ASP A 120 16.18 -29.59 4.34
CA ASP A 120 14.95 -29.70 5.09
C ASP A 120 13.81 -29.11 4.26
N ALA A 121 12.81 -29.94 3.92
CA ALA A 121 11.72 -29.56 3.04
C ALA A 121 10.88 -28.40 3.61
N ALA A 122 10.93 -28.17 4.94
CA ALA A 122 10.16 -27.14 5.62
C ALA A 122 10.82 -25.75 5.62
N ASN A 123 12.16 -25.65 5.53
CA ASN A 123 12.90 -24.41 5.81
C ASN A 123 13.70 -23.91 4.59
N ALA A 124 13.66 -22.60 4.31
CA ALA A 124 14.54 -22.00 3.32
C ALA A 124 15.95 -21.89 3.90
N CYS A 125 16.95 -22.36 3.18
CA CYS A 125 18.34 -22.31 3.62
C CYS A 125 19.03 -21.07 3.05
N LEU A 126 19.38 -20.11 3.92
CA LEU A 126 20.22 -18.96 3.58
C LEU A 126 21.62 -19.16 4.15
N LEU A 127 22.58 -19.29 3.24
CA LEU A 127 23.98 -19.53 3.56
C LEU A 127 24.73 -18.20 3.64
N VAL A 128 25.32 -17.91 4.80
CA VAL A 128 26.13 -16.71 5.02
C VAL A 128 27.60 -17.09 4.78
N THR A 129 28.27 -16.35 3.90
CA THR A 129 29.65 -16.65 3.47
C THR A 129 30.50 -15.39 3.31
N SER A 130 31.81 -15.56 3.18
CA SER A 130 32.76 -14.51 2.82
C SER A 130 33.13 -14.59 1.33
N PRO A 131 33.78 -13.57 0.76
CA PRO A 131 34.26 -13.63 -0.63
C PRO A 131 35.23 -14.79 -0.87
N HIS A 132 35.98 -15.22 0.15
CA HIS A 132 36.96 -16.31 0.07
C HIS A 132 36.31 -17.69 -0.09
N THR A 133 35.12 -17.89 0.51
CA THR A 133 34.34 -19.14 0.45
C THR A 133 33.14 -19.06 -0.50
N LEU A 134 33.11 -18.04 -1.37
CA LEU A 134 32.01 -17.85 -2.33
C LEU A 134 31.87 -19.04 -3.31
N ALA A 135 32.99 -19.57 -3.82
CA ALA A 135 32.97 -20.69 -4.76
C ALA A 135 32.34 -21.96 -4.16
N GLU A 136 32.62 -22.23 -2.88
CA GLU A 136 32.00 -23.33 -2.15
C GLU A 136 30.49 -23.08 -1.94
N ALA A 137 30.12 -21.85 -1.56
CA ALA A 137 28.73 -21.45 -1.39
C ALA A 137 27.92 -21.55 -2.69
N GLU A 138 28.51 -21.19 -3.83
CA GLU A 138 27.90 -21.37 -5.15
C GLU A 138 27.75 -22.87 -5.51
N GLY A 139 28.70 -23.71 -5.10
CA GLY A 139 28.56 -25.17 -5.20
C GLY A 139 27.37 -25.72 -4.40
N TRP A 140 27.12 -25.16 -3.22
CA TRP A 140 25.95 -25.51 -2.40
C TRP A 140 24.63 -25.04 -3.04
N LEU A 141 24.61 -23.85 -3.65
CA LEU A 141 23.46 -23.37 -4.44
C LEU A 141 23.17 -24.28 -5.64
N ALA A 142 24.21 -24.67 -6.39
CA ALA A 142 24.08 -25.55 -7.55
C ALA A 142 23.53 -26.93 -7.13
N GLY A 143 24.09 -27.50 -6.07
CA GLY A 143 23.68 -28.79 -5.50
C GLY A 143 22.34 -28.78 -4.74
N GLY A 144 21.65 -27.64 -4.65
CA GLY A 144 20.36 -27.52 -3.97
C GLY A 144 20.43 -27.66 -2.44
N ARG A 145 21.60 -27.48 -1.85
CA ARG A 145 21.81 -27.49 -0.39
C ARG A 145 21.48 -26.14 0.26
N ALA A 146 21.49 -25.07 -0.54
CA ALA A 146 21.07 -23.73 -0.14
C ALA A 146 20.05 -23.17 -1.15
N ASP A 147 19.10 -22.37 -0.65
CA ASP A 147 18.14 -21.65 -1.49
C ASP A 147 18.71 -20.29 -1.94
N ALA A 148 19.51 -19.65 -1.08
CA ALA A 148 20.21 -18.40 -1.34
C ALA A 148 21.53 -18.29 -0.56
N VAL A 149 22.41 -17.40 -1.00
CA VAL A 149 23.69 -17.07 -0.37
C VAL A 149 23.72 -15.58 -0.06
N LEU A 150 24.13 -15.24 1.16
CA LEU A 150 24.40 -13.88 1.61
C LEU A 150 25.92 -13.69 1.70
N VAL A 151 26.42 -12.69 0.99
CA VAL A 151 27.84 -12.34 0.94
C VAL A 151 28.03 -10.91 1.42
N TRP A 152 29.05 -10.70 2.24
CA TRP A 152 29.56 -9.36 2.57
C TRP A 152 30.96 -9.23 2.01
N SER A 153 31.16 -8.26 1.14
CA SER A 153 32.40 -8.07 0.38
C SER A 153 32.84 -6.62 0.40
N ASP A 154 34.12 -6.36 0.19
CA ASP A 154 34.68 -5.04 -0.09
C ASP A 154 34.43 -4.62 -1.55
N GLU A 155 34.37 -5.58 -2.46
CA GLU A 155 34.05 -5.36 -3.87
C GLU A 155 32.63 -5.78 -4.25
N ARG A 156 32.12 -5.21 -5.34
CA ARG A 156 30.82 -5.59 -5.89
C ARG A 156 30.88 -7.00 -6.44
N LEU A 157 29.88 -7.82 -6.14
CA LEU A 157 29.91 -9.23 -6.51
C LEU A 157 29.73 -9.43 -8.02
N ALA A 158 30.59 -10.24 -8.64
CA ALA A 158 30.38 -10.77 -9.99
C ALA A 158 29.85 -12.21 -9.85
N PRO A 159 28.54 -12.45 -9.98
CA PRO A 159 27.98 -13.79 -9.80
C PRO A 159 28.50 -14.77 -10.85
N GLY A 160 28.76 -16.01 -10.45
CA GLY A 160 29.13 -17.09 -11.35
C GLY A 160 27.99 -17.48 -12.33
N PRO A 161 28.29 -18.29 -13.37
CA PRO A 161 27.28 -18.77 -14.31
C PRO A 161 26.19 -19.58 -13.59
N GLY A 162 24.93 -19.23 -13.84
CA GLY A 162 23.78 -19.88 -13.20
C GLY A 162 23.41 -19.33 -11.82
N VAL A 163 24.02 -18.22 -11.39
CA VAL A 163 23.69 -17.50 -10.17
C VAL A 163 23.05 -16.15 -10.52
N ALA A 164 21.98 -15.79 -9.83
CA ALA A 164 21.28 -14.52 -9.99
C ALA A 164 21.40 -13.68 -8.70
N VAL A 165 21.68 -12.39 -8.85
CA VAL A 165 21.71 -11.42 -7.74
C VAL A 165 20.29 -10.97 -7.44
N MET A 166 19.78 -11.32 -6.26
CA MET A 166 18.44 -10.93 -5.80
C MET A 166 18.42 -9.52 -5.23
N ALA A 167 19.44 -9.15 -4.46
CA ALA A 167 19.57 -7.85 -3.84
C ALA A 167 21.04 -7.53 -3.62
N GLU A 168 21.44 -6.28 -3.83
CA GLU A 168 22.80 -5.84 -3.60
C GLU A 168 22.79 -4.35 -3.23
N GLN A 169 23.48 -3.99 -2.15
CA GLN A 169 23.62 -2.59 -1.75
C GLN A 169 24.97 -2.34 -1.05
N ARG A 170 25.54 -1.17 -1.31
CA ARG A 170 26.72 -0.66 -0.63
C ARG A 170 26.33 0.05 0.69
N PHE A 171 27.03 -0.29 1.77
CA PHE A 171 26.93 0.32 3.09
C PHE A 171 28.31 0.77 3.56
N GLY A 172 28.57 2.08 3.49
CA GLY A 172 29.92 2.61 3.75
C GLY A 172 30.88 2.18 2.64
N ASP A 173 31.91 1.41 3.00
CA ASP A 173 32.90 0.88 2.06
C ASP A 173 32.62 -0.57 1.64
N ASP A 174 31.66 -1.23 2.28
CA ASP A 174 31.36 -2.63 2.03
C ASP A 174 30.08 -2.81 1.19
N TRP A 175 30.02 -3.90 0.43
CA TRP A 175 28.85 -4.41 -0.27
C TRP A 175 28.21 -5.57 0.49
N VAL A 176 26.89 -5.60 0.48
CA VAL A 176 26.10 -6.73 0.97
C VAL A 176 25.23 -7.22 -0.19
N SER A 177 25.42 -8.48 -0.57
CA SER A 177 24.79 -9.08 -1.75
C SER A 177 24.10 -10.39 -1.37
N VAL A 178 22.89 -10.58 -1.86
CA VAL A 178 22.13 -11.83 -1.75
C VAL A 178 21.93 -12.42 -3.13
N THR A 179 22.40 -13.65 -3.31
CA THR A 179 22.34 -14.38 -4.56
C THR A 179 21.57 -15.68 -4.41
N ARG A 180 21.06 -16.21 -5.51
CA ARG A 180 20.41 -17.52 -5.57
C ARG A 180 20.78 -18.25 -6.84
N ARG A 181 20.44 -19.53 -6.91
CA ARG A 181 20.43 -20.26 -8.18
C ARG A 181 19.43 -19.62 -9.14
N ALA A 182 19.89 -19.22 -10.32
CA ALA A 182 19.06 -18.69 -11.39
C ALA A 182 18.10 -19.77 -11.89
N ALA A 183 16.83 -19.40 -12.05
CA ALA A 183 15.80 -20.27 -12.60
C ALA A 183 15.21 -19.63 -13.86
N PRO A 184 16.00 -19.55 -14.96
CA PRO A 184 15.54 -18.97 -16.21
C PRO A 184 14.31 -19.72 -16.72
N VAL A 185 13.38 -18.98 -17.30
CA VAL A 185 12.11 -19.52 -17.77
C VAL A 185 12.18 -19.63 -19.29
N THR A 186 12.36 -20.86 -19.80
CA THR A 186 12.31 -21.19 -21.23
C THR A 186 11.04 -21.98 -21.55
N ASP A 187 10.56 -21.87 -22.79
CA ASP A 187 9.40 -22.64 -23.31
C ASP A 187 8.12 -22.53 -22.47
N ALA A 188 7.94 -21.38 -21.82
CA ALA A 188 6.77 -21.11 -21.00
C ALA A 188 5.54 -20.75 -21.84
N VAL A 189 4.38 -21.17 -21.36
CA VAL A 189 3.10 -20.69 -21.86
C VAL A 189 2.89 -19.28 -21.30
N VAL A 190 3.07 -18.28 -22.15
CA VAL A 190 2.87 -16.87 -21.80
C VAL A 190 1.44 -16.47 -22.13
N LEU A 191 0.70 -16.02 -21.12
CA LEU A 191 -0.66 -15.53 -21.26
C LEU A 191 -0.70 -14.06 -20.90
N GLN A 192 -0.94 -13.20 -21.90
CA GLN A 192 -1.16 -11.78 -21.66
C GLN A 192 -2.63 -11.54 -21.32
N LEU A 193 -2.87 -11.09 -20.09
CA LEU A 193 -4.18 -10.87 -19.52
C LEU A 193 -4.47 -9.37 -19.44
N ARG A 194 -5.71 -9.00 -19.75
CA ARG A 194 -6.23 -7.65 -19.52
C ARG A 194 -6.94 -7.61 -18.17
N PRO A 195 -7.10 -6.42 -17.56
CA PRO A 195 -7.95 -6.27 -16.40
C PRO A 195 -9.34 -6.88 -16.68
N ARG A 196 -9.82 -7.74 -15.76
CA ARG A 196 -11.10 -8.49 -15.84
C ARG A 196 -11.15 -9.66 -16.82
N THR A 197 -10.06 -10.03 -17.48
CA THR A 197 -10.02 -11.30 -18.21
C THR A 197 -9.84 -12.44 -17.21
N PRO A 198 -10.80 -13.39 -17.10
CA PRO A 198 -10.64 -14.52 -16.20
C PRO A 198 -9.42 -15.34 -16.64
N THR A 199 -8.66 -15.81 -15.65
CA THR A 199 -7.56 -16.73 -15.86
C THR A 199 -8.10 -18.06 -16.39
N PRO A 200 -7.44 -18.68 -17.38
CA PRO A 200 -7.93 -19.91 -17.99
C PRO A 200 -8.01 -21.04 -16.94
N LEU A 201 -8.97 -21.95 -17.11
CA LEU A 201 -9.11 -23.11 -16.22
C LEU A 201 -8.01 -24.15 -16.45
N GLU A 202 -7.53 -24.26 -17.70
CA GLU A 202 -6.53 -25.24 -18.12
C GLU A 202 -5.43 -24.61 -18.96
N VAL A 203 -4.23 -25.14 -18.82
CA VAL A 203 -3.03 -24.80 -19.60
C VAL A 203 -2.21 -26.07 -19.82
N PRO A 204 -1.42 -26.17 -20.91
CA PRO A 204 -0.61 -27.35 -21.24
C PRO A 204 0.16 -27.87 -20.03
N ARG A 205 0.02 -29.17 -19.70
CA ARG A 205 0.38 -29.73 -18.38
C ARG A 205 1.87 -29.66 -18.03
N ALA A 206 2.76 -29.62 -19.02
CA ALA A 206 4.21 -29.75 -18.80
C ALA A 206 4.99 -28.43 -18.71
N SER A 207 4.46 -27.32 -19.25
CA SER A 207 5.24 -26.07 -19.37
C SER A 207 5.08 -25.15 -18.16
N PRO A 208 6.11 -24.38 -17.77
CA PRO A 208 5.93 -23.25 -16.86
C PRO A 208 4.93 -22.25 -17.44
N VAL A 209 4.14 -21.58 -16.59
CA VAL A 209 3.11 -20.64 -17.02
C VAL A 209 3.49 -19.25 -16.57
N VAL A 210 3.52 -18.29 -17.48
CA VAL A 210 3.74 -16.88 -17.14
C VAL A 210 2.49 -16.09 -17.49
N LEU A 211 1.82 -15.59 -16.47
CA LEU A 211 0.63 -14.77 -16.57
C LEU A 211 1.03 -13.31 -16.45
N VAL A 212 0.73 -12.51 -17.46
CA VAL A 212 1.18 -11.11 -17.54
C VAL A 212 -0.03 -10.18 -17.59
N TRP A 213 -0.25 -9.41 -16.53
CA TRP A 213 -1.27 -8.36 -16.51
C TRP A 213 -0.67 -7.01 -16.83
N ARG A 214 -1.27 -6.31 -17.79
CA ARG A 214 -0.90 -4.93 -18.12
C ARG A 214 -1.96 -3.95 -17.62
N GLY A 215 -1.53 -3.01 -16.78
CA GLY A 215 -2.38 -1.95 -16.25
C GLY A 215 -3.45 -2.43 -15.28
N LEU A 216 -3.15 -3.48 -14.51
CA LEU A 216 -4.02 -3.88 -13.40
C LEU A 216 -3.83 -2.93 -12.23
N ASP A 217 -4.93 -2.47 -11.63
CA ASP A 217 -4.88 -1.63 -10.44
C ASP A 217 -4.24 -2.40 -9.27
N GLU A 218 -3.45 -1.71 -8.44
CA GLU A 218 -2.77 -2.27 -7.25
C GLU A 218 -3.77 -3.00 -6.33
N ALA A 219 -4.92 -2.34 -6.17
CA ALA A 219 -6.19 -2.83 -5.64
C ALA A 219 -6.59 -4.27 -5.99
N ALA A 220 -6.36 -4.66 -7.25
CA ALA A 220 -6.87 -5.87 -7.85
C ALA A 220 -5.81 -6.97 -7.95
N VAL A 221 -4.56 -6.68 -7.55
CA VAL A 221 -3.45 -7.64 -7.58
C VAL A 221 -3.75 -8.83 -6.68
N ASP A 222 -4.21 -8.62 -5.45
CA ASP A 222 -4.52 -9.70 -4.51
C ASP A 222 -5.68 -10.59 -4.99
N ALA A 223 -6.71 -9.99 -5.59
CA ALA A 223 -7.81 -10.75 -6.18
C ALA A 223 -7.34 -11.60 -7.36
N ALA A 224 -6.46 -11.08 -8.21
CA ALA A 224 -5.86 -11.84 -9.30
C ALA A 224 -4.96 -12.98 -8.79
N ILE A 225 -4.20 -12.75 -7.71
CA ILE A 225 -3.41 -13.78 -7.03
C ILE A 225 -4.32 -14.91 -6.52
N ALA A 226 -5.36 -14.56 -5.77
CA ALA A 226 -6.32 -15.53 -5.25
C ALA A 226 -7.01 -16.33 -6.38
N GLU A 227 -7.31 -15.67 -7.50
CA GLU A 227 -7.88 -16.34 -8.67
C GLU A 227 -6.92 -17.37 -9.28
N VAL A 228 -5.63 -17.05 -9.40
CA VAL A 228 -4.61 -17.99 -9.87
C VAL A 228 -4.36 -19.10 -8.88
N ASP A 229 -4.38 -18.80 -7.58
CA ASP A 229 -4.21 -19.78 -6.50
C ASP A 229 -5.29 -20.87 -6.55
N ALA A 230 -6.49 -20.53 -7.01
CA ALA A 230 -7.57 -21.48 -7.21
C ALA A 230 -7.41 -22.36 -8.47
N ARG A 231 -6.37 -22.17 -9.30
CA ARG A 231 -6.17 -22.92 -10.55
C ARG A 231 -5.31 -24.17 -10.37
N PRO A 232 -5.55 -25.25 -11.14
CA PRO A 232 -4.75 -26.48 -11.07
C PRO A 232 -3.26 -26.31 -11.36
N TYR A 233 -2.88 -25.21 -12.01
CA TYR A 233 -1.50 -24.89 -12.38
C TYR A 233 -0.84 -23.83 -11.49
N ALA A 234 -1.47 -23.44 -10.38
CA ALA A 234 -1.01 -22.38 -9.47
C ALA A 234 0.46 -22.52 -9.03
N ALA A 235 0.91 -23.76 -8.81
CA ALA A 235 2.27 -24.07 -8.34
C ALA A 235 3.36 -23.79 -9.40
N ARG A 236 3.00 -23.83 -10.69
CA ARG A 236 3.90 -23.56 -11.83
C ARG A 236 3.65 -22.20 -12.48
N ALA A 237 2.71 -21.43 -11.94
CA ALA A 237 2.36 -20.10 -12.43
C ALA A 237 3.30 -19.05 -11.86
N ARG A 238 3.78 -18.17 -12.74
CA ARG A 238 4.47 -16.93 -12.40
C ARG A 238 3.63 -15.76 -12.87
N MET A 239 3.36 -14.83 -11.97
CA MET A 239 2.46 -13.71 -12.16
C MET A 239 3.29 -12.44 -12.29
N VAL A 240 3.13 -11.74 -13.41
CA VAL A 240 3.85 -10.52 -13.74
C VAL A 240 2.83 -9.40 -13.94
N PHE A 241 2.88 -8.37 -13.11
CA PHE A 241 2.03 -7.20 -13.20
C PHE A 241 2.88 -6.03 -13.69
N VAL A 242 2.48 -5.41 -14.79
CA VAL A 242 3.22 -4.30 -15.40
C VAL A 242 2.31 -3.08 -15.57
N PRO A 243 2.85 -1.85 -15.45
CA PRO A 243 2.09 -0.64 -15.68
C PRO A 243 1.69 -0.54 -17.16
N PRO A 244 0.65 0.24 -17.51
CA PRO A 244 0.17 0.35 -18.89
C PRO A 244 1.26 0.80 -19.86
N ASN A 245 2.18 1.65 -19.38
CA ASN A 245 3.28 2.24 -20.15
C ASN A 245 4.55 1.37 -20.19
N ALA A 246 4.53 0.16 -19.62
CA ALA A 246 5.71 -0.70 -19.61
C ALA A 246 6.10 -1.20 -21.02
N PRO A 247 7.39 -1.50 -21.27
CA PRO A 247 7.83 -2.16 -22.50
C PRO A 247 7.04 -3.44 -22.80
N THR A 248 6.95 -3.87 -24.05
CA THR A 248 6.27 -5.12 -24.40
C THR A 248 6.92 -6.30 -23.68
N PHE A 249 6.10 -7.16 -23.07
CA PHE A 249 6.59 -8.33 -22.36
C PHE A 249 7.25 -9.31 -23.34
N SER A 250 8.44 -9.79 -22.99
CA SER A 250 9.16 -10.85 -23.72
C SER A 250 10.04 -11.64 -22.75
N LEU A 251 10.10 -12.96 -22.93
CA LEU A 251 10.98 -13.85 -22.16
C LEU A 251 12.47 -13.61 -22.47
N SER A 252 12.79 -13.03 -23.63
CA SER A 252 14.16 -12.72 -24.04
C SER A 252 14.62 -11.31 -23.68
N ALA A 253 13.69 -10.42 -23.30
CA ALA A 253 14.03 -9.05 -22.96
C ALA A 253 14.65 -9.00 -21.55
N PRO A 254 15.85 -8.42 -21.36
CA PRO A 254 16.56 -8.44 -20.08
C PRO A 254 15.71 -7.98 -18.89
N LEU A 255 14.93 -6.91 -19.07
CA LEU A 255 14.02 -6.36 -18.06
C LEU A 255 13.12 -7.42 -17.40
N TYR A 256 12.61 -8.37 -18.19
CA TYR A 256 11.70 -9.42 -17.74
C TYR A 256 12.43 -10.74 -17.49
N ALA A 257 13.41 -11.08 -18.33
CA ALA A 257 14.19 -12.30 -18.23
C ALA A 257 14.94 -12.36 -16.90
N ASP A 258 15.61 -11.27 -16.51
CA ASP A 258 16.39 -11.19 -15.27
C ASP A 258 15.47 -11.33 -14.05
N GLN A 259 14.32 -10.64 -14.06
CA GLN A 259 13.33 -10.72 -12.99
C GLN A 259 12.71 -12.11 -12.87
N LEU A 260 12.38 -12.74 -14.00
CA LEU A 260 11.89 -14.13 -14.01
C LEU A 260 12.98 -15.09 -13.53
N ALA A 261 14.25 -14.87 -13.86
CA ALA A 261 15.34 -15.72 -13.38
C ALA A 261 15.46 -15.73 -11.85
N LEU A 262 14.96 -14.69 -11.15
CA LEU A 262 14.88 -14.63 -9.69
C LEU A 262 13.89 -15.63 -9.08
N GLY A 263 13.07 -16.32 -9.87
CA GLY A 263 12.17 -17.35 -9.36
C GLY A 263 10.96 -16.83 -8.56
N ALA A 264 10.74 -15.51 -8.52
CA ALA A 264 9.63 -14.92 -7.80
C ALA A 264 8.28 -15.33 -8.43
N ARG A 265 7.37 -15.83 -7.60
CA ARG A 265 6.02 -16.23 -8.01
C ARG A 265 5.16 -15.04 -8.45
N VAL A 266 5.31 -13.92 -7.76
CA VAL A 266 4.59 -12.66 -8.02
C VAL A 266 5.62 -11.57 -8.22
N SER A 267 5.57 -10.88 -9.36
CA SER A 267 6.43 -9.75 -9.69
C SER A 267 5.59 -8.59 -10.20
N VAL A 268 5.72 -7.43 -9.56
CA VAL A 268 5.05 -6.19 -9.91
C VAL A 268 6.10 -5.18 -10.34
N LEU A 269 6.00 -4.65 -11.56
CA LEU A 269 6.81 -3.52 -12.01
C LEU A 269 6.09 -2.24 -11.57
N ALA A 270 6.73 -1.41 -10.77
CA ALA A 270 6.24 -0.09 -10.42
C ALA A 270 6.48 0.93 -11.55
N GLN A 271 5.78 2.07 -11.50
CA GLN A 271 5.90 3.11 -12.52
C GLN A 271 7.30 3.72 -12.62
N ASP A 272 8.08 3.70 -11.52
CA ASP A 272 9.46 4.16 -11.45
C ASP A 272 10.47 3.15 -12.03
N GLY A 273 10.00 2.01 -12.56
CA GLY A 273 10.83 0.94 -13.12
C GLY A 273 11.51 0.09 -12.05
N SER A 274 11.04 0.10 -10.81
CA SER A 274 11.44 -0.87 -9.78
C SER A 274 10.54 -2.11 -9.82
N TRP A 275 11.14 -3.29 -9.66
CA TRP A 275 10.38 -4.53 -9.44
C TRP A 275 10.05 -4.68 -7.96
N GLY A 276 8.94 -5.33 -7.60
CA GLY A 276 8.50 -5.54 -6.22
C GLY A 276 7.22 -6.37 -6.12
N CYS A 277 6.56 -6.32 -4.96
CA CYS A 277 5.23 -6.89 -4.77
C CYS A 277 4.38 -6.06 -3.79
N TRP A 278 3.06 -6.14 -3.90
CA TRP A 278 2.12 -5.56 -2.94
C TRP A 278 1.87 -6.55 -1.80
N ARG A 279 1.89 -6.06 -0.56
CA ARG A 279 1.73 -6.88 0.65
C ARG A 279 0.97 -6.16 1.74
N THR A 280 0.12 -6.90 2.42
CA THR A 280 -0.57 -6.46 3.63
C THR A 280 0.34 -6.72 4.84
N LEU A 281 0.94 -5.67 5.40
CA LEU A 281 1.91 -5.74 6.51
C LEU A 281 1.32 -5.22 7.82
N PRO A 282 1.67 -5.82 8.97
CA PRO A 282 1.22 -5.31 10.26
C PRO A 282 1.70 -3.86 10.50
N LEU A 283 0.82 -3.00 11.00
CA LEU A 283 1.16 -1.68 11.51
C LEU A 283 2.15 -1.85 12.67
N ALA A 284 3.14 -0.96 12.73
CA ALA A 284 4.21 -1.04 13.72
C ALA A 284 3.65 -0.99 15.16
N LYS A 285 4.10 -1.90 16.04
CA LYS A 285 3.77 -1.91 17.49
C LYS A 285 3.83 -0.55 18.21
N PRO A 286 4.81 0.34 17.96
CA PRO A 286 4.89 1.63 18.64
C PRO A 286 3.70 2.53 18.33
N LEU A 287 3.11 2.39 17.14
CA LEU A 287 1.90 3.09 16.75
C LEU A 287 0.70 2.53 17.51
N CYS A 288 0.51 1.22 17.54
CA CYS A 288 -0.58 0.59 18.31
C CYS A 288 -0.48 0.93 19.81
N ALA A 289 0.72 0.92 20.39
CA ALA A 289 0.93 1.32 21.78
C ALA A 289 0.61 2.81 22.00
N ALA A 290 1.12 3.70 21.15
CA ALA A 290 0.87 5.14 21.24
C ALA A 290 -0.63 5.48 21.16
N LEU A 291 -1.37 4.81 20.27
CA LEU A 291 -2.82 4.95 20.10
C LEU A 291 -3.64 4.38 21.28
N SER A 292 -3.17 3.30 21.92
CA SER A 292 -3.85 2.69 23.07
C SER A 292 -3.69 3.48 24.37
N THR A 293 -2.63 4.28 24.47
CA THR A 293 -2.28 5.06 25.69
C THR A 293 -2.60 6.55 25.57
N THR A 294 -3.16 6.99 24.44
CA THR A 294 -3.38 8.41 24.19
C THR A 294 -4.63 8.90 24.90
N LYS A 295 -4.44 9.74 25.91
CA LYS A 295 -5.47 10.68 26.36
C LYS A 295 -5.26 11.98 25.58
N LEU A 296 -6.33 12.52 25.00
CA LEU A 296 -6.32 13.82 24.35
C LEU A 296 -6.68 14.84 25.43
N ASP A 297 -5.70 15.37 26.16
CA ASP A 297 -5.86 16.42 27.16
C ASP A 297 -7.08 16.22 28.11
N ASP A 298 -8.16 16.97 27.87
CA ASP A 298 -9.43 17.01 28.61
C ASP A 298 -10.52 16.06 28.06
N VAL A 299 -10.21 15.27 27.02
CA VAL A 299 -11.13 14.37 26.33
C VAL A 299 -10.74 12.91 26.55
N ASP A 300 -11.65 12.15 27.17
CA ASP A 300 -11.56 10.69 27.24
C ASP A 300 -11.96 10.10 25.88
N LEU A 301 -10.94 9.67 25.13
CA LEU A 301 -11.04 9.11 23.79
C LEU A 301 -11.88 7.83 23.74
N GLN A 302 -12.81 7.78 22.78
CA GLN A 302 -13.61 6.60 22.46
C GLN A 302 -13.26 6.04 21.06
N PHE A 303 -13.09 6.93 20.07
CA PHE A 303 -12.80 6.57 18.68
C PHE A 303 -11.77 7.51 18.06
N LEU A 304 -10.99 6.99 17.11
CA LEU A 304 -9.97 7.75 16.40
C LEU A 304 -9.88 7.31 14.93
N ALA A 305 -10.22 8.16 13.96
CA ALA A 305 -10.15 7.81 12.54
C ALA A 305 -8.92 8.38 11.82
N ALA A 306 -8.22 7.52 11.09
CA ALA A 306 -7.13 7.95 10.21
C ALA A 306 -7.68 8.53 8.91
N ASN A 307 -7.08 9.63 8.44
CA ASN A 307 -7.45 10.32 7.21
C ASN A 307 -6.51 9.94 6.04
N PRO A 308 -6.91 10.14 4.77
CA PRO A 308 -6.10 9.77 3.61
C PRO A 308 -4.75 10.49 3.51
N ILE A 309 -4.60 11.64 4.17
CA ILE A 309 -3.37 12.45 4.19
C ILE A 309 -2.41 11.99 5.32
N THR A 310 -2.86 11.09 6.20
CA THR A 310 -2.14 10.61 7.37
C THR A 310 -1.09 9.55 7.01
N ALA A 311 -0.08 9.92 6.21
CA ALA A 311 1.07 9.02 6.03
C ALA A 311 2.07 9.16 7.16
N GLY A 312 2.58 8.01 7.62
CA GLY A 312 3.59 7.97 8.66
C GLY A 312 3.15 8.60 9.98
N LEU A 313 1.83 8.73 10.23
CA LEU A 313 1.24 9.33 11.43
C LEU A 313 1.51 10.82 11.61
N ALA A 314 1.88 11.54 10.56
CA ALA A 314 2.13 12.98 10.66
C ALA A 314 0.95 13.84 10.20
N GLY A 315 -0.19 13.23 9.85
CA GLY A 315 -1.36 13.93 9.30
C GLY A 315 -2.50 14.14 10.30
N PRO A 316 -3.56 14.86 9.90
CA PRO A 316 -4.74 15.05 10.73
C PRO A 316 -5.45 13.72 11.00
N VAL A 317 -6.08 13.62 12.15
CA VAL A 317 -6.80 12.44 12.63
C VAL A 317 -8.10 12.90 13.25
N ASP A 318 -9.19 12.22 12.96
CA ASP A 318 -10.48 12.52 13.58
C ASP A 318 -10.60 11.78 14.90
N TYR A 319 -11.27 12.36 15.88
CA TYR A 319 -11.52 11.72 17.15
C TYR A 319 -12.97 11.92 17.59
N VAL A 320 -13.44 10.99 18.42
CA VAL A 320 -14.66 11.11 19.23
C VAL A 320 -14.31 10.75 20.66
N GLY A 321 -14.77 11.55 21.61
CA GLY A 321 -14.55 11.31 23.03
C GLY A 321 -15.51 12.07 23.92
N VAL A 322 -15.32 11.93 25.23
CA VAL A 322 -16.15 12.58 26.26
C VAL A 322 -15.33 13.66 26.95
N GLU A 323 -15.89 14.86 27.06
CA GLU A 323 -15.25 15.98 27.77
C GLU A 323 -15.26 15.75 29.29
N GLY A 324 -14.06 15.69 29.89
CA GLY A 324 -13.82 15.47 31.31
C GLY A 324 -13.96 14.01 31.77
N ALA A 325 -13.38 13.70 32.94
CA ALA A 325 -13.38 12.37 33.56
C ALA A 325 -14.74 11.91 34.14
N SER A 326 -15.86 12.49 33.71
CA SER A 326 -17.18 12.31 34.32
C SER A 326 -18.16 11.63 33.37
N VAL A 327 -18.97 10.73 33.95
CA VAL A 327 -20.06 9.97 33.30
C VAL A 327 -21.15 10.89 32.70
N ALA A 328 -21.15 12.19 33.04
CA ALA A 328 -22.05 13.21 32.49
C ALA A 328 -21.42 14.12 31.41
N GLY A 329 -20.20 13.83 30.97
CA GLY A 329 -19.47 14.65 30.01
C GLY A 329 -20.15 14.71 28.63
N ARG A 330 -20.03 15.86 27.96
CA ARG A 330 -20.56 16.03 26.61
C ARG A 330 -19.73 15.20 25.63
N ARG A 331 -20.39 14.47 24.73
CA ARG A 331 -19.71 13.79 23.63
C ARG A 331 -19.25 14.82 22.59
N LEU A 332 -17.97 14.77 22.26
CA LEU A 332 -17.30 15.65 21.32
C LEU A 332 -16.72 14.81 20.17
N MET A 333 -16.72 15.40 18.98
CA MET A 333 -15.97 14.95 17.82
C MET A 333 -15.07 16.09 17.34
N GLY A 334 -13.91 15.77 16.80
CA GLY A 334 -12.99 16.82 16.35
C GLY A 334 -11.83 16.30 15.52
N VAL A 335 -10.97 17.22 15.11
CA VAL A 335 -9.72 16.93 14.40
C VAL A 335 -8.56 17.14 15.36
N ALA A 336 -7.64 16.18 15.40
CA ALA A 336 -6.38 16.26 16.11
C ALA A 336 -5.20 16.16 15.14
N ARG A 337 -4.05 16.71 15.53
CA ARG A 337 -2.81 16.66 14.74
C ARG A 337 -1.70 16.05 15.57
N TRP A 338 -0.90 15.18 14.95
CA TRP A 338 0.35 14.73 15.54
C TRP A 338 1.42 15.82 15.42
N LEU A 339 1.94 16.26 16.56
CA LEU A 339 3.03 17.23 16.65
C LEU A 339 4.32 16.52 17.05
N GLY A 340 5.33 16.55 16.16
CA GLY A 340 6.71 16.12 16.47
C GLY A 340 6.89 14.63 16.80
N ASP A 341 8.03 14.33 17.44
CA ASP A 341 8.44 12.98 17.86
C ASP A 341 7.60 12.39 19.02
N ASP A 342 6.71 13.19 19.63
CA ASP A 342 6.07 12.88 20.90
C ASP A 342 4.94 11.83 20.83
N ARG A 343 4.63 11.29 19.64
CA ARG A 343 3.64 10.21 19.46
C ARG A 343 2.33 10.44 20.24
N ARG A 344 1.88 11.70 20.32
CA ARG A 344 0.57 12.08 20.88
C ARG A 344 -0.12 13.04 19.91
N PRO A 345 -1.37 12.77 19.49
CA PRO A 345 -2.17 13.73 18.78
C PRO A 345 -2.59 14.83 19.77
N GLN A 346 -2.57 16.08 19.32
CA GLN A 346 -3.13 17.21 20.07
C GLN A 346 -4.44 17.62 19.39
N PRO A 347 -5.54 17.77 20.14
CA PRO A 347 -6.81 18.18 19.58
C PRO A 347 -6.72 19.64 19.13
N ASP A 348 -7.28 19.96 17.97
CA ASP A 348 -7.38 21.34 17.55
C ASP A 348 -8.53 22.04 18.33
N PRO A 349 -8.25 23.16 19.01
CA PRO A 349 -9.24 23.82 19.87
C PRO A 349 -10.40 24.46 19.08
N LEU A 350 -10.23 24.70 17.77
CA LEU A 350 -11.24 25.27 16.88
C LEU A 350 -12.01 24.22 16.11
N LEU A 351 -11.38 23.09 15.77
CA LEU A 351 -12.00 21.98 15.03
C LEU A 351 -12.57 20.92 15.97
N ARG A 352 -13.45 21.37 16.88
CA ARG A 352 -14.19 20.52 17.83
C ARG A 352 -15.67 20.85 17.79
N TRP A 353 -16.49 19.82 17.80
CA TRP A 353 -17.94 19.89 17.69
C TRP A 353 -18.61 18.92 18.64
N PRO A 354 -19.81 19.22 19.14
CA PRO A 354 -20.60 18.23 19.84
C PRO A 354 -21.08 17.13 18.91
N VAL A 355 -21.05 15.89 19.37
CA VAL A 355 -21.68 14.76 18.67
C VAL A 355 -23.20 14.94 18.73
N PRO A 356 -23.91 14.97 17.59
CA PRO A 356 -25.37 15.07 17.57
C PRO A 356 -26.05 13.95 18.35
N GLN A 357 -27.23 14.25 18.92
CA GLN A 357 -28.00 13.24 19.64
C GLN A 357 -28.47 12.15 18.66
N GLY A 358 -28.26 10.87 19.04
CA GLY A 358 -28.64 9.71 18.24
C GLY A 358 -27.59 9.25 17.23
N TRP A 359 -26.46 9.96 17.08
CA TRP A 359 -25.35 9.45 16.28
C TRP A 359 -24.59 8.36 17.02
N ALA A 360 -24.31 7.29 16.29
CA ALA A 360 -23.32 6.31 16.71
C ALA A 360 -21.94 6.98 16.69
N PRO A 361 -21.10 6.75 17.70
CA PRO A 361 -19.76 7.35 17.74
C PRO A 361 -18.87 6.88 16.57
N GLU A 362 -19.12 5.69 16.02
CA GLU A 362 -18.54 5.18 14.77
C GLU A 362 -18.84 6.09 13.58
N ASP A 363 -20.08 6.56 13.45
CA ASP A 363 -20.47 7.45 12.35
C ASP A 363 -19.89 8.85 12.58
N ALA A 364 -19.93 9.32 13.83
CA ALA A 364 -19.45 10.65 14.21
C ALA A 364 -17.96 10.84 13.92
N VAL A 365 -17.12 9.80 14.06
CA VAL A 365 -15.68 9.92 13.81
C VAL A 365 -15.33 10.08 12.33
N THR A 366 -16.25 9.83 11.40
CA THR A 366 -16.00 9.95 9.94
C THR A 366 -16.21 11.36 9.38
N VAL A 367 -16.76 12.25 10.18
CA VAL A 367 -17.27 13.55 9.72
C VAL A 367 -16.25 14.69 9.83
N PRO A 368 -15.52 14.87 10.95
CA PRO A 368 -14.83 16.12 11.27
C PRO A 368 -13.91 16.64 10.16
N TYR A 369 -12.90 15.88 9.75
CA TYR A 369 -11.89 16.37 8.81
C TYR A 369 -12.43 16.51 7.40
N VAL A 370 -13.10 15.48 6.87
CA VAL A 370 -13.52 15.46 5.46
C VAL A 370 -14.62 16.48 5.17
N TYR A 371 -15.55 16.72 6.11
CA TYR A 371 -16.55 17.78 5.95
C TYR A 371 -15.97 19.16 6.21
N ALA A 372 -15.09 19.34 7.20
CA ALA A 372 -14.42 20.62 7.40
C ALA A 372 -13.63 21.03 6.13
N LEU A 373 -12.93 20.08 5.52
CA LEU A 373 -12.23 20.28 4.26
C LEU A 373 -13.21 20.60 3.13
N ALA A 374 -14.32 19.86 3.01
CA ALA A 374 -15.32 20.11 1.97
C ALA A 374 -15.97 21.50 2.10
N TYR A 375 -16.34 21.92 3.31
CA TYR A 375 -16.86 23.28 3.56
C TYR A 375 -15.81 24.35 3.25
N TYR A 376 -14.56 24.16 3.68
CA TYR A 376 -13.48 25.08 3.38
C TYR A 376 -13.26 25.21 1.87
N SER A 377 -13.19 24.08 1.17
CA SER A 377 -13.07 24.02 -0.28
C SER A 377 -14.21 24.76 -0.98
N MET A 378 -15.46 24.46 -0.64
CA MET A 378 -16.60 25.00 -1.37
C MET A 378 -16.93 26.46 -1.00
N LEU A 379 -16.99 26.81 0.29
CA LEU A 379 -17.45 28.13 0.73
C LEU A 379 -16.31 29.15 0.73
N VAL A 380 -15.12 28.76 1.19
CA VAL A 380 -14.01 29.71 1.37
C VAL A 380 -13.18 29.84 0.10
N LYS A 381 -12.82 28.71 -0.53
CA LYS A 381 -11.94 28.71 -1.71
C LYS A 381 -12.69 28.86 -3.03
N ALA A 382 -13.70 28.04 -3.28
CA ALA A 382 -14.48 28.14 -4.51
C ALA A 382 -15.57 29.22 -4.45
N GLN A 383 -15.98 29.65 -3.26
CA GLN A 383 -17.10 30.58 -3.07
C GLN A 383 -18.34 30.15 -3.86
N ALA A 384 -18.64 28.86 -3.79
CA ALA A 384 -19.64 28.21 -4.61
C ALA A 384 -21.01 28.87 -4.48
N ARG A 385 -21.63 29.15 -5.62
CA ARG A 385 -22.95 29.78 -5.72
C ARG A 385 -23.99 28.78 -6.18
N ARG A 386 -25.23 29.03 -5.78
CA ARG A 386 -26.40 28.27 -6.23
C ARG A 386 -26.48 28.33 -7.76
N GLY A 387 -26.70 27.18 -8.39
CA GLY A 387 -26.81 27.04 -9.84
C GLY A 387 -25.48 26.90 -10.59
N GLU A 388 -24.34 26.95 -9.89
CA GLU A 388 -23.04 26.62 -10.51
C GLU A 388 -22.90 25.12 -10.73
N SER A 389 -22.28 24.76 -11.86
CA SER A 389 -21.94 23.38 -12.19
C SER A 389 -20.67 22.95 -11.47
N ILE A 390 -20.64 21.69 -11.01
CA ILE A 390 -19.49 21.16 -10.27
C ILE A 390 -19.07 19.78 -10.75
N LEU A 391 -17.76 19.52 -10.79
CA LEU A 391 -17.16 18.23 -11.09
C LEU A 391 -16.33 17.76 -9.89
N VAL A 392 -16.76 16.68 -9.24
CA VAL A 392 -16.06 16.06 -8.10
C VAL A 392 -15.41 14.75 -8.54
N HIS A 393 -14.09 14.74 -8.64
CA HIS A 393 -13.37 13.50 -8.94
C HIS A 393 -13.41 12.52 -7.78
N GLU A 394 -13.51 11.23 -8.11
CA GLU A 394 -13.52 10.09 -7.18
C GLU A 394 -14.61 10.21 -6.10
N GLY A 395 -15.86 10.39 -6.55
CA GLY A 395 -17.02 10.68 -5.68
C GLY A 395 -17.32 9.60 -4.64
N THR A 396 -16.82 8.38 -4.81
CA THR A 396 -16.92 7.28 -3.85
C THR A 396 -15.99 7.43 -2.65
N LYS A 397 -14.93 8.23 -2.75
CA LYS A 397 -14.00 8.49 -1.63
C LYS A 397 -14.65 9.37 -0.58
N ALA A 398 -14.17 9.28 0.67
CA ALA A 398 -14.74 10.01 1.81
C ALA A 398 -14.91 11.51 1.55
N PHE A 399 -13.86 12.18 1.05
CA PHE A 399 -13.93 13.58 0.67
C PHE A 399 -14.86 13.82 -0.54
N GLY A 400 -14.86 12.94 -1.54
CA GLY A 400 -15.76 13.02 -2.70
C GLY A 400 -17.23 12.98 -2.29
N GLN A 401 -17.59 12.07 -1.37
CA GLN A 401 -18.94 11.97 -0.83
C GLN A 401 -19.33 13.23 -0.05
N ALA A 402 -18.44 13.73 0.82
CA ALA A 402 -18.67 14.97 1.57
C ALA A 402 -18.83 16.18 0.62
N ALA A 403 -17.97 16.29 -0.40
CA ALA A 403 -18.02 17.35 -1.41
C ALA A 403 -19.33 17.32 -2.22
N ILE A 404 -19.78 16.14 -2.65
CA ILE A 404 -21.08 15.98 -3.34
C ILE A 404 -22.22 16.44 -2.44
N ARG A 405 -22.20 16.06 -1.15
CA ARG A 405 -23.26 16.40 -0.21
C ARG A 405 -23.31 17.90 0.09
N VAL A 406 -22.15 18.52 0.30
CA VAL A 406 -22.03 19.97 0.51
C VAL A 406 -22.45 20.73 -0.76
N ALA A 407 -22.02 20.30 -1.94
CA ALA A 407 -22.40 20.94 -3.21
C ALA A 407 -23.91 20.87 -3.46
N ALA A 408 -24.54 19.72 -3.19
CA ALA A 408 -25.99 19.57 -3.27
C ALA A 408 -26.71 20.50 -2.28
N GLN A 409 -26.20 20.65 -1.05
CA GLN A 409 -26.75 21.56 -0.04
C GLN A 409 -26.64 23.03 -0.46
N LEU A 410 -25.55 23.42 -1.10
CA LEU A 410 -25.34 24.79 -1.63
C LEU A 410 -26.20 25.07 -2.89
N GLY A 411 -26.85 24.04 -3.43
CA GLY A 411 -27.67 24.14 -4.64
C GLY A 411 -26.84 24.25 -5.92
N CYS A 412 -25.62 23.73 -5.93
CA CYS A 412 -24.85 23.54 -7.16
C CYS A 412 -25.58 22.52 -8.05
N SER A 413 -25.75 22.85 -9.32
CA SER A 413 -26.43 22.00 -10.29
C SER A 413 -26.07 22.42 -11.70
N PRO A 414 -25.66 21.50 -12.59
CA PRO A 414 -25.54 20.05 -12.39
C PRO A 414 -24.28 19.63 -11.59
N ILE A 415 -24.39 18.51 -10.86
CA ILE A 415 -23.27 17.85 -10.15
C ILE A 415 -22.77 16.67 -11.00
N TYR A 416 -21.51 16.73 -11.41
CA TYR A 416 -20.77 15.67 -12.10
C TYR A 416 -19.78 15.00 -11.16
N THR A 417 -19.53 13.71 -11.38
CA THR A 417 -18.54 12.99 -10.58
C THR A 417 -17.86 11.88 -11.38
N THR A 418 -16.67 11.47 -10.94
CA THR A 418 -15.96 10.34 -11.53
C THR A 418 -15.80 9.18 -10.56
N VAL A 419 -15.79 7.96 -11.11
CA VAL A 419 -15.57 6.69 -10.39
C VAL A 419 -14.63 5.78 -11.20
N ARG A 420 -13.93 4.86 -10.55
CA ARG A 420 -12.96 3.97 -11.19
C ARG A 420 -13.54 2.64 -11.63
N SER A 421 -14.64 2.19 -11.00
CA SER A 421 -15.27 0.91 -11.30
C SER A 421 -16.79 1.01 -11.45
N ALA A 422 -17.39 -0.04 -12.04
CA ALA A 422 -18.85 -0.15 -12.11
C ALA A 422 -19.46 -0.39 -10.71
N GLU A 423 -18.74 -1.09 -9.84
CA GLU A 423 -19.14 -1.31 -8.45
C GLU A 423 -19.19 0.01 -7.67
N GLU A 424 -18.17 0.86 -7.84
CA GLU A 424 -18.14 2.22 -7.29
C GLU A 424 -19.30 3.07 -7.80
N ARG A 425 -19.62 2.95 -9.10
CA ARG A 425 -20.76 3.64 -9.70
C ARG A 425 -22.08 3.24 -9.03
N ASP A 426 -22.29 1.95 -8.82
CA ASP A 426 -23.52 1.43 -8.22
C ASP A 426 -23.60 1.72 -6.72
N ALA A 427 -22.47 1.69 -6.02
CA ALA A 427 -22.35 2.19 -4.66
C ALA A 427 -22.78 3.66 -4.56
N LEU A 428 -22.21 4.53 -5.40
CA LEU A 428 -22.50 5.97 -5.37
C LEU A 428 -23.98 6.27 -5.67
N ARG A 429 -24.60 5.51 -6.57
CA ARG A 429 -26.03 5.60 -6.87
C ARG A 429 -26.92 5.26 -5.67
N ARG A 430 -26.52 4.29 -4.84
CA ARG A 430 -27.26 3.93 -3.62
C ARG A 430 -27.17 5.04 -2.57
N ILE A 431 -26.01 5.68 -2.45
CA ILE A 431 -25.77 6.76 -1.47
C ILE A 431 -26.45 8.06 -1.89
N PHE A 432 -26.39 8.38 -3.19
CA PHE A 432 -26.88 9.63 -3.76
C PHE A 432 -27.90 9.36 -4.89
N PRO A 433 -29.13 8.93 -4.55
CA PRO A 433 -30.16 8.66 -5.55
C PRO A 433 -30.57 9.91 -6.34
N GLN A 434 -30.27 11.12 -5.84
CA GLN A 434 -30.49 12.39 -6.53
C GLN A 434 -29.50 12.69 -7.65
N LEU A 435 -28.38 11.96 -7.76
CA LEU A 435 -27.42 12.15 -8.85
C LEU A 435 -27.95 11.51 -10.13
N ASP A 436 -27.93 12.28 -11.22
CA ASP A 436 -28.25 11.75 -12.54
C ASP A 436 -27.22 10.65 -12.91
N PRO A 437 -27.66 9.43 -13.26
CA PRO A 437 -26.79 8.36 -13.70
C PRO A 437 -25.84 8.73 -14.87
N CYS A 438 -26.22 9.70 -15.69
CA CYS A 438 -25.44 10.24 -16.81
C CYS A 438 -24.30 11.15 -16.35
N HIS A 439 -24.40 11.71 -15.15
CA HIS A 439 -23.39 12.59 -14.55
C HIS A 439 -22.31 11.82 -13.77
N VAL A 440 -22.48 10.51 -13.58
CA VAL A 440 -21.46 9.63 -13.00
C VAL A 440 -20.60 9.03 -14.12
N LEU A 441 -19.37 9.52 -14.22
CA LEU A 441 -18.43 9.26 -15.30
C LEU A 441 -17.34 8.27 -14.86
N MET A 442 -16.77 7.52 -15.81
CA MET A 442 -15.64 6.64 -15.52
C MET A 442 -14.31 7.41 -15.65
N CYS A 443 -13.40 7.24 -14.69
CA CYS A 443 -11.99 7.63 -14.78
C CYS A 443 -11.08 6.38 -14.61
N GLY A 444 -9.79 6.49 -14.95
CA GLY A 444 -8.87 5.34 -14.98
C GLY A 444 -8.65 4.70 -16.36
N ASN A 445 -7.71 3.74 -16.45
CA ASN A 445 -7.25 3.06 -17.68
C ASN A 445 -6.53 3.93 -18.72
N GLY A 446 -5.82 4.98 -18.28
CA GLY A 446 -4.97 5.79 -19.16
C GLY A 446 -5.70 6.70 -20.16
N GLY A 447 -7.02 6.87 -20.00
CA GLY A 447 -7.86 7.67 -20.90
C GLY A 447 -8.72 8.71 -20.18
N SER A 448 -8.70 9.95 -20.68
CA SER A 448 -9.50 11.08 -20.19
C SER A 448 -10.94 11.07 -20.72
N LEU A 449 -11.60 9.91 -20.75
CA LEU A 449 -12.95 9.76 -21.34
C LEU A 449 -14.00 10.65 -20.64
N PHE A 450 -13.80 10.95 -19.36
CA PHE A 450 -14.63 11.91 -18.64
C PHE A 450 -14.59 13.31 -19.26
N GLU A 451 -13.45 13.74 -19.82
CA GLU A 451 -13.29 15.06 -20.46
C GLU A 451 -14.25 15.20 -21.65
N TYR A 452 -14.29 14.18 -22.51
CA TYR A 452 -15.19 14.18 -23.67
C TYR A 452 -16.65 14.23 -23.22
N ARG A 453 -17.02 13.41 -22.22
CA ARG A 453 -18.39 13.38 -21.69
C ARG A 453 -18.80 14.71 -21.07
N ILE A 454 -17.93 15.33 -20.26
CA ILE A 454 -18.18 16.65 -19.69
C ILE A 454 -18.40 17.66 -20.81
N ARG A 455 -17.53 17.71 -21.82
CA ARG A 455 -17.69 18.63 -22.95
C ARG A 455 -19.02 18.44 -23.68
N VAL A 456 -19.50 17.22 -23.83
CA VAL A 456 -20.82 16.94 -24.42
C VAL A 456 -21.95 17.43 -23.51
N LEU A 457 -21.91 17.04 -22.22
CA LEU A 457 -22.93 17.39 -21.23
C LEU A 457 -23.04 18.91 -21.00
N THR A 458 -21.90 19.61 -21.02
CA THR A 458 -21.83 21.06 -20.80
C THR A 458 -21.87 21.85 -22.11
N ARG A 459 -22.11 21.22 -23.27
CA ARG A 459 -22.09 21.87 -24.60
C ARG A 459 -20.82 22.72 -24.83
N LYS A 460 -19.66 22.17 -24.47
CA LYS A 460 -18.32 22.79 -24.53
C LYS A 460 -18.11 24.01 -23.62
N ARG A 461 -19.06 24.37 -22.75
CA ARG A 461 -18.87 25.44 -21.75
C ARG A 461 -17.80 25.10 -20.71
N GLY A 462 -17.71 23.83 -20.30
CA GLY A 462 -16.95 23.42 -19.12
C GLY A 462 -17.77 23.51 -17.84
N VAL A 463 -17.09 23.33 -16.71
CA VAL A 463 -17.67 23.27 -15.36
C VAL A 463 -17.14 24.41 -14.50
N ASP A 464 -18.01 25.06 -13.73
CA ASP A 464 -17.70 26.27 -12.97
C ASP A 464 -16.83 25.99 -11.75
N ILE A 465 -16.95 24.80 -11.14
CA ILE A 465 -16.13 24.36 -10.01
C ILE A 465 -15.63 22.95 -10.26
N VAL A 466 -14.33 22.71 -10.09
CA VAL A 466 -13.74 21.38 -10.27
C VAL A 466 -12.94 21.02 -9.03
N VAL A 467 -13.27 19.87 -8.44
CA VAL A 467 -12.61 19.33 -7.25
C VAL A 467 -11.82 18.09 -7.67
N ASN A 468 -10.49 18.24 -7.75
CA ASN A 468 -9.60 17.27 -8.39
C ASN A 468 -8.60 16.58 -7.44
N SER A 469 -8.70 15.26 -7.34
CA SER A 469 -7.71 14.37 -6.72
C SER A 469 -6.79 13.66 -7.72
N LEU A 470 -7.07 13.75 -9.02
CA LEU A 470 -6.35 12.98 -10.05
C LEU A 470 -5.00 13.64 -10.38
N ALA A 471 -4.04 12.82 -10.82
CA ALA A 471 -2.67 13.22 -11.13
C ALA A 471 -2.38 13.27 -12.65
N ASP A 472 -1.22 13.83 -13.01
CA ASP A 472 -0.58 13.74 -14.32
C ASP A 472 -1.48 14.02 -15.56
N ARG A 473 -1.77 12.97 -16.34
CA ARG A 473 -2.53 13.07 -17.60
C ARG A 473 -4.00 13.38 -17.32
N GLU A 474 -4.53 12.84 -16.23
CA GLU A 474 -5.91 13.07 -15.83
C GLU A 474 -6.08 14.49 -15.30
N LEU A 475 -5.14 15.00 -14.50
CA LEU A 475 -5.12 16.43 -14.10
C LEU A 475 -5.16 17.36 -15.32
N ARG A 476 -4.34 17.09 -16.34
CA ARG A 476 -4.35 17.87 -17.59
C ARG A 476 -5.69 17.82 -18.32
N ALA A 477 -6.39 16.69 -18.27
CA ALA A 477 -7.74 16.57 -18.82
C ALA A 477 -8.77 17.32 -17.99
N THR A 478 -8.64 17.27 -16.67
CA THR A 478 -9.47 18.00 -15.72
C THR A 478 -9.36 19.51 -15.92
N MET A 479 -8.16 20.05 -16.13
CA MET A 479 -7.97 21.46 -16.46
C MET A 479 -8.74 21.88 -17.72
N ARG A 480 -8.84 21.01 -18.72
CA ARG A 480 -9.62 21.26 -19.96
C ARG A 480 -11.14 21.14 -19.77
N CYS A 481 -11.59 20.72 -18.60
CA CYS A 481 -13.00 20.67 -18.23
C CYS A 481 -13.47 21.93 -17.50
N VAL A 482 -12.55 22.80 -17.06
CA VAL A 482 -12.87 24.04 -16.33
C VAL A 482 -13.49 25.05 -17.29
N ALA A 483 -14.60 25.68 -16.88
CA ALA A 483 -15.23 26.75 -17.64
C ALA A 483 -14.42 28.05 -17.60
N VAL A 484 -14.77 29.01 -18.46
CA VAL A 484 -14.30 30.40 -18.32
C VAL A 484 -14.75 30.91 -16.94
N GLU A 485 -13.83 31.55 -16.20
CA GLU A 485 -14.01 31.96 -14.78
C GLU A 485 -14.27 30.81 -13.79
N GLY A 486 -14.07 29.56 -14.22
CA GLY A 486 -14.17 28.40 -13.37
C GLY A 486 -13.01 28.30 -12.36
N ARG A 487 -13.25 27.57 -11.27
CA ARG A 487 -12.27 27.37 -10.19
C ARG A 487 -11.87 25.91 -10.09
N LEU A 488 -10.58 25.63 -10.13
CA LEU A 488 -10.02 24.30 -9.91
C LEU A 488 -9.44 24.21 -8.50
N LEU A 489 -10.03 23.35 -7.68
CA LEU A 489 -9.52 22.96 -6.38
C LEU A 489 -8.77 21.65 -6.52
N HIS A 490 -7.44 21.71 -6.49
CA HIS A 490 -6.60 20.54 -6.61
C HIS A 490 -6.14 20.04 -5.23
N TYR A 491 -6.45 18.78 -4.94
CA TYR A 491 -6.11 18.11 -3.69
C TYR A 491 -5.41 16.77 -3.99
N ASN A 492 -4.21 16.83 -4.59
CA ASN A 492 -3.34 15.67 -4.71
C ASN A 492 -2.11 15.82 -3.81
N ARG A 493 -1.88 14.82 -2.97
CA ARG A 493 -0.75 14.77 -2.05
C ARG A 493 0.59 14.67 -2.77
N GLU A 494 0.68 13.87 -3.83
CA GLU A 494 1.95 13.65 -4.54
C GLU A 494 2.40 14.93 -5.25
N ASP A 495 1.48 15.63 -5.89
CA ASP A 495 1.76 16.91 -6.55
C ASP A 495 2.09 18.03 -5.54
N ALA A 496 1.39 18.05 -4.38
CA ALA A 496 1.67 19.00 -3.31
C ALA A 496 3.05 18.80 -2.66
N LEU A 497 3.49 17.55 -2.46
CA LEU A 497 4.82 17.23 -1.92
C LEU A 497 5.94 17.45 -2.95
N ALA A 498 5.64 17.29 -4.23
CA ALA A 498 6.59 17.51 -5.31
C ALA A 498 6.75 19.00 -5.69
N SER A 499 6.02 19.92 -5.05
CA SER A 499 5.97 21.36 -5.37
C SER A 499 5.82 21.62 -6.87
N ARG A 500 5.10 20.74 -7.58
CA ARG A 500 4.90 20.89 -9.03
C ARG A 500 3.93 22.05 -9.25
N ALA A 501 4.39 23.08 -9.96
CA ALA A 501 3.52 24.15 -10.40
C ALA A 501 2.44 23.57 -11.32
N VAL A 502 1.19 23.60 -10.86
CA VAL A 502 0.02 23.23 -11.66
C VAL A 502 -0.44 24.48 -12.41
N GLY A 503 0.33 24.86 -13.42
CA GLY A 503 0.06 26.01 -14.31
C GLY A 503 0.73 27.32 -13.87
N GLU A 504 1.13 28.12 -14.87
CA GLU A 504 1.39 29.57 -14.75
C GLU A 504 0.08 30.37 -14.74
#